data_AF-A0A844FF82-F1
#
_entry.id   AF-A0A844FF82-F1
#
_cell.length_a   1.000
_cell.length_b   1.000
_cell.length_c   1.000
_cell.angle_alpha   90.00
_cell.angle_beta   90.00
_cell.angle_gamma   90.00
#
_symmetry.space_group_name_H-M   'P 1'
#
loop_
_entity.id
_entity.type
_entity.pdbx_description
1 polymer ?
#
loop_
_entity_poly.entity_id
_entity_poly.type
_entity_poly.pdbx_seq_one_letter_code
_entity_poly.pdbx_strand_id
1 'polypeptide(L)'
;MNNIFDLIMEIINDTGKGLKGYIKSQLILMTITFLVLSIGLIIIGMPWPILIALVIAILDIMPVVGSGIVMVPWSIINFIKGNTDTGIQLAILYVILSIFRQTIEPKIVGDQIGIRPLYTFAATILGSLVLGPIGVLVGPMIAVIISSIYRVKKKWDRRN
;
A
#
# COMPACT_ATOMS: atom_id res chain seq x y z
N MET A 1 22.29 3.73 35.02
CA MET A 1 21.73 4.89 34.30
C MET A 1 22.01 4.62 32.82
N ASN A 2 21.13 4.16 31.92
CA ASN A 2 19.70 4.40 31.73
C ASN A 2 19.02 3.28 30.87
N ASN A 3 18.85 2.05 31.37
CA ASN A 3 18.26 0.94 30.59
C ASN A 3 16.94 1.29 29.86
N ILE A 4 16.10 2.12 30.47
CA ILE A 4 14.83 2.57 29.88
C ILE A 4 15.05 3.61 28.77
N PHE A 5 15.99 4.54 28.94
CA PHE A 5 16.28 5.55 27.91
C PHE A 5 16.88 4.90 26.66
N ASP A 6 17.79 3.95 26.86
CA ASP A 6 18.41 3.20 25.75
C ASP A 6 17.38 2.34 25.01
N LEU A 7 16.45 1.72 25.75
CA LEU A 7 15.32 1.00 25.17
C LEU A 7 14.41 1.92 24.34
N ILE A 8 14.06 3.10 24.87
CA ILE A 8 13.22 4.07 24.16
C ILE A 8 13.92 4.57 22.89
N MET A 9 15.21 4.88 22.96
CA MET A 9 15.99 5.32 21.79
C MET A 9 16.10 4.22 20.73
N GLU A 10 16.25 2.95 21.14
CA GLU A 10 16.27 1.82 20.21
C GLU A 10 14.90 1.64 19.52
N ILE A 11 13.78 1.78 20.26
CA ILE A 11 12.42 1.74 19.69
C ILE A 11 12.18 2.87 18.69
N ILE A 12 12.55 4.11 19.03
CA ILE A 12 12.38 5.28 18.15
C ILE A 12 13.18 5.08 16.85
N ASN A 13 14.43 4.63 16.95
CA ASN A 13 15.27 4.39 15.77
C ASN A 13 14.74 3.25 14.89
N ASP A 14 14.26 2.14 15.48
CA ASP A 14 13.70 1.02 14.71
C ASP A 14 12.39 1.40 14.04
N THR A 15 11.52 2.13 14.75
CA THR A 15 10.27 2.68 14.22
C THR A 15 10.53 3.63 13.06
N GLY A 16 11.49 4.55 13.20
CA GLY A 16 11.86 5.49 12.14
C GLY A 16 12.40 4.78 10.89
N LYS A 17 13.20 3.72 11.07
CA LYS A 17 13.66 2.86 9.97
C LYS A 17 12.50 2.13 9.30
N GLY A 18 11.60 1.53 10.08
CA GLY A 18 10.43 0.82 9.57
C GLY A 18 9.50 1.74 8.79
N LEU A 19 9.26 2.96 9.29
CA LEU A 19 8.42 3.96 8.63
C LEU A 19 9.07 4.45 7.32
N LYS A 20 10.38 4.72 7.33
CA LYS A 20 11.11 5.07 6.11
C LYS A 20 11.08 3.94 5.09
N GLY A 21 11.23 2.69 5.54
CA GLY A 21 11.08 1.50 4.71
C GLY A 21 9.69 1.41 4.09
N TYR A 22 8.63 1.63 4.87
CA TYR A 22 7.24 1.66 4.39
C TYR A 22 7.00 2.72 3.33
N ILE A 23 7.41 3.97 3.59
CA ILE A 23 7.26 5.06 2.62
C ILE A 23 8.02 4.73 1.33
N LYS A 24 9.23 4.19 1.43
CA LYS A 24 10.01 3.75 0.26
C LYS A 24 9.30 2.63 -0.50
N SER A 25 8.72 1.65 0.19
CA SER A 25 7.91 0.60 -0.44
C SER A 25 6.74 1.20 -1.22
N GLN A 26 6.01 2.14 -0.62
CA GLN A 26 4.87 2.77 -1.29
C GLN A 26 5.27 3.57 -2.52
N LEU A 27 6.36 4.34 -2.46
CA LEU A 27 6.86 5.07 -3.64
C LEU A 27 7.22 4.14 -4.81
N ILE A 28 7.82 2.98 -4.52
CA ILE A 28 8.13 1.99 -5.55
C ILE A 28 6.83 1.40 -6.13
N LEU A 29 5.87 1.02 -5.27
CA LEU A 29 4.58 0.49 -5.71
C LEU A 29 3.81 1.50 -6.57
N MET A 30 3.76 2.77 -6.15
CA MET A 30 3.13 3.84 -6.92
C MET A 30 3.77 4.00 -8.31
N THR A 31 5.10 3.90 -8.40
CA THR A 31 5.81 3.97 -9.69
C THR A 31 5.43 2.80 -10.59
N ILE A 32 5.35 1.58 -10.04
CA ILE A 32 4.94 0.39 -10.79
C ILE A 32 3.48 0.53 -11.26
N THR A 33 2.57 0.94 -10.37
CA THR A 33 1.17 1.20 -10.70
C THR A 33 1.05 2.22 -11.82
N PHE A 34 1.78 3.33 -11.74
CA PHE A 34 1.80 4.35 -12.77
C PHE A 34 2.23 3.81 -14.13
N LEU A 35 3.30 3.01 -14.19
CA LEU A 35 3.79 2.43 -15.45
C LEU A 35 2.79 1.44 -16.05
N VAL A 36 2.27 0.51 -15.25
CA VAL A 36 1.28 -0.49 -15.69
C VAL A 36 0.02 0.19 -16.21
N LEU A 37 -0.51 1.17 -15.47
CA LEU A 37 -1.70 1.91 -15.88
C LEU A 37 -1.45 2.78 -17.10
N SER A 38 -0.31 3.45 -17.19
CA SER A 38 0.01 4.28 -18.36
C SER A 38 0.03 3.44 -19.63
N ILE A 39 0.72 2.29 -19.61
CA ILE A 39 0.78 1.38 -20.75
C ILE A 39 -0.61 0.83 -21.08
N GLY A 40 -1.34 0.35 -20.06
CA GLY A 40 -2.67 -0.22 -20.26
C GLY A 40 -3.68 0.80 -20.82
N LEU A 41 -3.71 2.01 -20.28
CA LEU A 41 -4.63 3.06 -20.75
C LEU A 41 -4.27 3.59 -22.14
N ILE A 42 -2.98 3.61 -22.51
CA ILE A 42 -2.54 3.92 -23.88
C ILE A 42 -3.06 2.86 -24.86
N ILE A 43 -2.92 1.57 -24.52
CA ILE A 43 -3.39 0.46 -25.38
C ILE A 43 -4.91 0.51 -25.56
N ILE A 44 -5.65 0.87 -24.51
CA ILE A 44 -7.11 1.05 -24.54
C ILE A 44 -7.52 2.26 -25.38
N GLY A 45 -6.60 3.20 -25.64
CA GLY A 45 -6.90 4.44 -26.37
C GLY A 45 -7.67 5.46 -25.52
N MET A 46 -7.51 5.44 -24.19
CA MET A 46 -8.15 6.44 -23.33
C MET A 46 -7.57 7.85 -23.54
N PRO A 47 -8.39 8.90 -23.40
CA PRO A 47 -7.90 10.27 -23.44
C PRO A 47 -7.03 10.54 -22.20
N TRP A 48 -5.92 11.24 -22.37
CA TRP A 48 -4.99 11.62 -21.30
C TRP A 48 -4.51 10.45 -20.41
N PRO A 49 -4.02 9.34 -21.00
CA PRO A 49 -3.78 8.09 -20.27
C PRO A 49 -2.72 8.25 -19.18
N ILE A 50 -1.68 9.04 -19.44
CA ILE A 50 -0.59 9.33 -18.48
C ILE A 50 -1.12 10.13 -17.29
N LEU A 51 -1.95 11.15 -17.52
CA LEU A 51 -2.49 11.98 -16.44
C LEU A 51 -3.43 11.18 -15.54
N ILE A 52 -4.30 10.36 -16.14
CA ILE A 52 -5.20 9.47 -15.40
C ILE A 52 -4.38 8.45 -14.60
N ALA A 53 -3.38 7.82 -15.22
CA ALA A 53 -2.49 6.88 -14.53
C ALA A 53 -1.77 7.52 -13.34
N LEU A 54 -1.32 8.77 -13.48
CA LEU A 54 -0.66 9.52 -12.41
C LEU A 54 -1.61 9.77 -11.23
N VAL A 55 -2.82 10.23 -11.50
CA VAL A 55 -3.84 10.47 -10.46
C VAL A 55 -4.18 9.17 -9.74
N ILE A 56 -4.41 8.09 -10.49
CA ILE A 56 -4.71 6.78 -9.89
C ILE A 56 -3.52 6.30 -9.06
N ALA A 57 -2.29 6.41 -9.55
CA ALA A 57 -1.09 6.01 -8.82
C ALA A 57 -0.88 6.81 -7.52
N ILE A 58 -1.22 8.10 -7.50
CA ILE A 58 -1.20 8.93 -6.28
C ILE A 58 -2.25 8.44 -5.27
N LEU A 59 -3.47 8.16 -5.72
CA LEU A 59 -4.52 7.60 -4.88
C LEU A 59 -4.19 6.18 -4.38
N ASP A 60 -3.41 5.44 -5.16
CA ASP A 60 -2.95 4.08 -4.89
C ASP A 60 -1.98 4.01 -3.71
N ILE A 61 -1.47 5.14 -3.18
CA ILE A 61 -0.68 5.18 -1.94
C ILE A 61 -1.41 4.51 -0.75
N MET A 62 -2.74 4.45 -0.80
CA MET A 62 -3.57 3.76 0.17
C MET A 62 -3.53 2.23 -0.06
N PRO A 63 -3.00 1.43 0.88
CA PRO A 63 -2.73 0.00 0.66
C PRO A 63 -3.98 -0.85 0.42
N VAL A 64 -5.12 -0.54 1.05
CA VAL A 64 -6.35 -1.36 0.95
C VAL A 64 -7.34 -0.87 -0.10
N VAL A 65 -7.42 0.45 -0.28
CA VAL A 65 -8.41 1.08 -1.16
C VAL A 65 -7.87 1.23 -2.59
N GLY A 66 -6.59 1.60 -2.69
CA GLY A 66 -5.79 1.57 -3.91
C GLY A 66 -6.44 2.18 -5.16
N SER A 67 -5.94 1.72 -6.30
CA SER A 67 -6.45 1.92 -7.65
C SER A 67 -7.84 1.33 -7.88
N GLY A 68 -8.26 0.36 -7.07
CA GLY A 68 -9.57 -0.30 -7.17
C GLY A 68 -10.74 0.66 -6.98
N ILE A 69 -10.60 1.68 -6.13
CA ILE A 69 -11.66 2.69 -5.91
C ILE A 69 -11.96 3.51 -7.16
N VAL A 70 -11.00 3.63 -8.09
CA VAL A 70 -11.20 4.34 -9.35
C VAL A 70 -11.55 3.36 -10.46
N MET A 71 -10.76 2.30 -10.62
CA MET A 71 -10.88 1.40 -11.77
C MET A 71 -12.18 0.59 -11.77
N VAL A 72 -12.64 0.11 -10.60
CA VAL A 72 -13.85 -0.71 -10.51
C VAL A 72 -15.10 0.11 -10.86
N PRO A 73 -15.38 1.26 -10.21
CA PRO A 73 -16.51 2.09 -10.61
C PRO A 73 -16.41 2.58 -12.05
N TRP A 74 -15.20 2.90 -12.53
CA TRP A 74 -15.03 3.38 -13.91
C TRP A 74 -15.36 2.30 -14.95
N SER A 75 -14.98 1.04 -14.70
CA SER A 75 -15.38 -0.10 -15.52
C SER A 75 -16.90 -0.29 -15.50
N ILE A 76 -17.52 -0.26 -14.32
CA ILE A 76 -18.99 -0.39 -14.15
C ILE A 76 -19.74 0.72 -14.89
N ILE A 77 -19.28 1.97 -14.78
CA ILE A 77 -19.90 3.11 -15.49
C ILE A 77 -19.85 2.90 -17.00
N ASN A 78 -18.77 2.35 -17.55
CA ASN A 78 -18.69 2.05 -18.99
C ASN A 78 -19.67 0.94 -19.41
N PHE A 79 -19.85 -0.09 -18.58
CA PHE A 79 -20.88 -1.10 -18.81
C PHE A 79 -22.29 -0.52 -18.84
N ILE A 80 -22.61 0.36 -17.88
CA ILE A 80 -23.93 1.01 -17.81
C ILE A 80 -24.17 1.92 -19.03
N LYS A 81 -23.11 2.58 -19.53
CA LYS A 81 -23.18 3.44 -20.72
C LYS A 81 -23.25 2.68 -22.05
N GLY A 82 -23.19 1.34 -22.04
CA GLY A 82 -23.17 0.51 -23.25
C GLY A 82 -21.79 0.40 -23.92
N ASN A 83 -20.75 0.98 -23.32
CA ASN A 83 -19.35 0.87 -23.78
C ASN A 83 -18.72 -0.42 -23.22
N THR A 84 -19.30 -1.57 -23.57
CA THR A 84 -18.93 -2.88 -23.00
C THR A 84 -17.47 -3.23 -23.24
N ASP A 85 -16.94 -2.94 -24.44
CA ASP A 85 -15.54 -3.23 -24.79
C ASP A 85 -14.55 -2.49 -23.87
N THR A 86 -14.75 -1.18 -23.70
CA THR A 86 -13.94 -0.37 -22.78
C THR A 86 -14.10 -0.83 -21.33
N GLY A 87 -15.33 -1.17 -20.91
CA GLY A 87 -15.60 -1.70 -19.58
C GLY A 87 -14.80 -2.97 -19.28
N ILE A 88 -14.78 -3.93 -20.22
CA ILE A 88 -14.01 -5.18 -20.12
C ILE A 88 -12.52 -4.89 -20.08
N GLN A 89 -12.01 -4.04 -20.97
CA GLN A 89 -10.59 -3.70 -21.02
C GLN A 89 -10.10 -3.06 -19.72
N LEU A 90 -10.88 -2.15 -19.12
CA LEU A 90 -10.57 -1.55 -17.82
C LEU A 90 -10.61 -2.58 -16.69
N ALA A 91 -11.57 -3.51 -16.71
CA ALA A 91 -11.66 -4.58 -15.73
C ALA A 91 -10.45 -5.52 -15.81
N ILE A 92 -10.05 -5.93 -17.03
CA ILE A 92 -8.87 -6.76 -17.26
C ILE A 92 -7.61 -6.04 -16.79
N LEU A 93 -7.46 -4.76 -17.12
CA LEU A 93 -6.33 -3.95 -16.66
C LEU A 93 -6.26 -3.90 -15.13
N TYR A 94 -7.40 -3.75 -14.45
CA TYR A 94 -7.48 -3.77 -12.99
C TYR A 94 -7.07 -5.14 -12.41
N VAL A 95 -7.52 -6.23 -13.01
CA VAL A 95 -7.14 -7.59 -12.59
C VAL A 95 -5.63 -7.80 -12.73
N ILE A 96 -5.04 -7.39 -13.86
CA ILE A 96 -3.59 -7.46 -14.07
C ILE A 96 -2.87 -6.65 -12.99
N LEU A 97 -3.26 -5.40 -12.77
CA LEU A 97 -2.67 -4.55 -11.74
C LEU A 97 -2.79 -5.17 -10.33
N SER A 98 -3.94 -5.77 -10.01
CA SER A 98 -4.20 -6.42 -8.73
C SER A 98 -3.32 -7.65 -8.51
N ILE A 99 -3.04 -8.43 -9.55
CA ILE A 99 -2.12 -9.58 -9.48
C ILE A 99 -0.67 -9.09 -9.27
N PHE A 100 -0.26 -8.05 -10.01
CA PHE A 100 1.04 -7.43 -9.83
C PHE A 100 1.22 -6.93 -8.40
N ARG A 101 0.22 -6.23 -7.84
CA ARG A 101 0.25 -5.78 -6.44
C ARG A 101 0.38 -6.95 -5.47
N GLN A 102 -0.51 -7.93 -5.55
CA GLN A 102 -0.49 -9.07 -4.61
C GLN A 102 0.82 -9.87 -4.67
N THR A 103 1.54 -9.83 -5.80
CA THR A 103 2.82 -10.53 -5.96
C THR A 103 4.02 -9.68 -5.52
N ILE A 104 4.00 -8.38 -5.82
CA ILE A 104 5.13 -7.46 -5.63
C ILE A 104 5.10 -6.82 -4.24
N GLU A 105 3.93 -6.43 -3.75
CA GLU A 105 3.77 -5.74 -2.47
C GLU A 105 4.35 -6.54 -1.29
N PRO A 106 4.09 -7.87 -1.15
CA PRO A 106 4.71 -8.66 -0.09
C PRO A 106 6.24 -8.67 -0.16
N LYS A 107 6.82 -8.66 -1.37
CA LYS A 107 8.27 -8.67 -1.58
C LYS A 107 8.86 -7.32 -1.18
N ILE A 108 8.28 -6.22 -1.67
CA ILE A 108 8.79 -4.87 -1.40
C ILE A 108 8.58 -4.47 0.06
N VAL A 109 7.42 -4.75 0.65
CA VAL A 109 7.12 -4.40 2.05
C VAL A 109 7.83 -5.35 3.02
N GLY A 110 7.89 -6.64 2.68
CA GLY A 110 8.61 -7.65 3.46
C GLY A 110 10.11 -7.37 3.53
N ASP A 111 10.75 -7.05 2.39
CA ASP A 111 12.19 -6.77 2.33
C ASP A 111 12.56 -5.45 3.04
N GLN A 112 11.68 -4.44 3.03
CA GLN A 112 11.98 -3.12 3.59
C GLN A 112 11.69 -3.01 5.09
N ILE A 113 10.74 -3.80 5.62
CA ILE A 113 10.24 -3.62 7.00
C ILE A 113 10.32 -4.92 7.83
N GLY A 114 10.39 -6.09 7.18
CA GLY A 114 10.43 -7.39 7.87
C GLY A 114 9.15 -7.72 8.65
N ILE A 115 8.03 -7.11 8.28
CA ILE A 115 6.71 -7.36 8.87
C ILE A 115 5.89 -8.19 7.88
N ARG A 116 5.13 -9.16 8.37
CA ARG A 116 4.22 -9.92 7.50
C ARG A 116 3.12 -8.98 6.97
N PRO A 117 2.87 -8.94 5.64
CA PRO A 117 1.83 -8.09 5.03
C PRO A 117 0.43 -8.28 5.62
N LEU A 118 0.14 -9.45 6.18
CA LEU A 118 -1.10 -9.73 6.89
C LEU A 118 -1.34 -8.79 8.08
N TYR A 119 -0.29 -8.43 8.83
CA TYR A 119 -0.43 -7.54 9.99
C TYR A 119 -0.72 -6.11 9.56
N THR A 120 -0.06 -5.63 8.49
CA THR A 120 -0.34 -4.30 7.93
C THR A 120 -1.74 -4.24 7.35
N PHE A 121 -2.20 -5.30 6.68
CA PHE A 121 -3.57 -5.41 6.17
C PHE A 121 -4.60 -5.37 7.30
N ALA A 122 -4.43 -6.21 8.33
CA ALA A 122 -5.33 -6.25 9.49
C ALA A 122 -5.39 -4.90 10.21
N ALA A 123 -4.24 -4.26 10.44
CA ALA A 123 -4.19 -2.94 11.06
C ALA A 123 -4.83 -1.84 10.20
N THR A 124 -4.80 -1.98 8.88
CA THR A 124 -5.50 -1.04 7.97
C THR A 124 -7.00 -1.17 8.10
N ILE A 125 -7.53 -2.40 8.15
CA ILE A 125 -8.97 -2.64 8.34
C ILE A 125 -9.42 -2.19 9.73
N LEU A 126 -8.67 -2.53 10.77
CA LEU A 126 -9.00 -2.11 12.14
C LEU A 126 -8.90 -0.58 12.27
N GLY A 127 -7.86 0.01 11.70
CA GLY A 127 -7.68 1.46 11.65
C GLY A 127 -8.85 2.13 10.95
N SER A 128 -9.28 1.61 9.79
CA SER A 128 -10.38 2.21 9.03
C SER A 128 -11.74 2.12 9.74
N LEU A 129 -11.97 1.06 10.53
CA LEU A 129 -13.17 0.92 11.35
C LEU A 129 -13.21 1.94 12.50
N VAL A 130 -12.07 2.25 13.11
CA VAL A 130 -11.99 3.14 14.28
C VAL A 130 -11.90 4.62 13.88
N LEU A 131 -11.10 4.93 12.86
CA LEU A 131 -10.74 6.30 12.45
C LEU A 131 -11.35 6.69 11.10
N GLY A 132 -12.18 5.84 10.49
CA GLY A 132 -12.74 6.08 9.17
C GLY A 132 -11.66 6.13 8.06
N PRO A 133 -11.80 7.00 7.05
CA PRO A 133 -10.86 7.06 5.92
C PRO A 133 -9.39 7.30 6.33
N ILE A 134 -9.17 8.08 7.39
CA ILE A 134 -7.83 8.37 7.93
C ILE A 134 -7.14 7.09 8.42
N GLY A 135 -7.92 6.16 8.95
CA GLY A 135 -7.44 4.86 9.42
C GLY A 135 -6.78 4.00 8.36
N VAL A 136 -7.10 4.21 7.07
CA VAL A 136 -6.48 3.48 5.96
C VAL A 136 -5.00 3.85 5.79
N LEU A 137 -4.64 5.11 6.07
CA LEU A 137 -3.26 5.59 6.04
C LEU A 137 -2.52 5.27 7.35
N VAL A 138 -3.20 5.49 8.48
CA VAL A 138 -2.58 5.38 9.81
C VAL A 138 -2.43 3.93 10.27
N GLY A 139 -3.34 3.04 9.89
CA GLY A 139 -3.34 1.62 10.29
C GLY A 139 -2.02 0.89 10.01
N PRO A 140 -1.50 0.90 8.76
CA PRO A 140 -0.19 0.32 8.45
C PRO A 140 0.94 0.92 9.29
N MET A 141 0.93 2.25 9.52
CA MET A 141 1.97 2.92 10.32
C MET A 141 1.96 2.42 11.77
N ILE A 142 0.77 2.25 12.36
CA ILE A 142 0.61 1.67 13.70
C ILE A 142 1.15 0.23 13.74
N ALA A 143 0.88 -0.58 12.71
CA ALA A 143 1.42 -1.94 12.63
C ALA A 143 2.95 -1.94 12.63
N VAL A 144 3.58 -1.00 11.93
CA VAL A 144 5.04 -0.84 11.95
C VAL A 144 5.52 -0.55 13.37
N ILE A 145 4.93 0.44 14.04
CA ILE A 145 5.30 0.83 15.42
C ILE A 145 5.20 -0.36 16.38
N ILE A 146 4.06 -1.06 16.38
CA ILE A 146 3.83 -2.21 17.27
C ILE A 146 4.85 -3.32 16.99
N SER A 147 5.13 -3.59 15.71
CA SER A 147 6.09 -4.62 15.33
C SER A 147 7.53 -4.28 15.77
N SER A 148 7.91 -3.00 15.70
CA SER A 148 9.23 -2.51 16.14
C SER A 148 9.38 -2.66 17.64
N ILE A 149 8.36 -2.28 18.41
CA ILE A 149 8.35 -2.47 19.88
C ILE A 149 8.53 -3.95 20.24
N TYR A 150 7.75 -4.84 19.62
CA TYR A 150 7.82 -6.27 19.90
C TYR A 150 9.19 -6.86 19.55
N ARG A 151 9.79 -6.42 18.43
CA ARG A 151 11.09 -6.88 17.96
C ARG A 151 12.22 -6.44 18.88
N VAL A 152 12.22 -5.18 19.31
CA VAL A 152 13.22 -4.63 20.24
C VAL A 152 13.09 -5.29 21.61
N LYS A 153 11.87 -5.41 22.16
CA LYS A 153 11.64 -6.07 23.45
C LYS A 153 12.14 -7.52 23.46
N LYS A 154 11.79 -8.31 22.43
CA LYS A 154 12.24 -9.70 22.29
C LYS A 154 13.77 -9.83 22.18
N LYS A 155 14.43 -8.86 21.55
CA LYS A 155 15.90 -8.82 21.43
C LYS A 155 16.55 -8.52 22.79
N TRP A 156 15.93 -7.66 23.59
CA TRP A 156 16.38 -7.29 24.93
C TRP A 156 16.20 -8.43 25.93
N ASP A 157 15.06 -9.12 25.92
CA ASP A 157 14.79 -10.30 26.77
C ASP A 157 15.73 -11.49 26.50
N ARG A 158 16.38 -11.55 25.32
CA ARG A 158 17.39 -12.57 24.99
C ARG A 158 18.81 -12.19 25.43
N ARG A 159 19.04 -10.93 25.82
CA ARG A 159 20.36 -10.41 26.22
C ARG A 159 20.54 -10.43 27.74
N ASN A 160 19.46 -10.54 28.51
CA ASN A 160 19.46 -10.78 29.96
C ASN A 160 19.19 -12.26 30.24
#